data_AF-A0A5J5HQX7-F1
#
_entry.id   AF-A0A5J5HQX7-F1
#
_cell.length_a   1.000
_cell.length_b   1.000
_cell.length_c   1.000
_cell.angle_alpha   90.00
_cell.angle_beta   90.00
_cell.angle_gamma   90.00
#
_symmetry.space_group_name_H-M   'P 1'
#
loop_
_entity.id
_entity.type
_entity.pdbx_description
1 polymer ?
#
loop_
_entity_poly.entity_id
_entity_poly.type
_entity_poly.pdbx_seq_one_letter_code
_entity_poly.pdbx_strand_id
1 'polypeptide(L)'
;MFHKQFHLEENKLSFKEWKKEWQNARSAQFTFVGSKDETFGNQTCTYDLENNIRIRVNTKEEEVYGKHIVLPNVTFPYGQEQIDKAKVPTVGYTKGKGSKVNYYRALTCKFIRNNNQWYLNTTVDVDASEIKTIQGSGYIGIDFNVNLLAVTEVDRFGNYLHSFQVPFHAYHVSSEQAEQSLSQALKVVMEYALKKQKPISYENLDFHKK
;
A
#
# COMPACT_ATOMS: atom_id res chain seq x y z
N MET A 1 -19.28 -11.84 15.48
CA MET A 1 -19.29 -11.04 16.74
C MET A 1 -20.66 -10.46 17.07
N PHE A 2 -21.35 -9.77 16.15
CA PHE A 2 -22.69 -9.22 16.42
C PHE A 2 -23.73 -10.31 16.77
N HIS A 3 -23.80 -11.39 15.98
CA HIS A 3 -24.75 -12.49 16.23
C HIS A 3 -24.52 -13.28 17.53
N LYS A 4 -23.38 -13.10 18.22
CA LYS A 4 -23.11 -13.75 19.51
C LYS A 4 -24.07 -13.28 20.61
N GLN A 5 -24.74 -12.14 20.44
CA GLN A 5 -25.78 -11.67 21.37
C GLN A 5 -27.00 -12.60 21.46
N PHE A 6 -27.23 -13.42 20.43
CA PHE A 6 -28.39 -14.33 20.37
C PHE A 6 -28.08 -15.70 21.00
N HIS A 7 -26.81 -16.00 21.28
CA HIS A 7 -26.34 -17.28 21.81
C HIS A 7 -25.34 -17.07 22.97
N LEU A 8 -25.72 -16.27 23.96
CA LEU A 8 -24.84 -15.86 25.08
C LEU A 8 -24.39 -17.05 25.94
N GLU A 9 -25.28 -18.00 26.22
CA GLU A 9 -24.96 -19.21 27.01
C GLU A 9 -23.97 -20.13 26.30
N GLU A 10 -24.18 -20.37 25.00
CA GLU A 10 -23.26 -21.16 24.16
C GLU A 10 -21.88 -20.52 24.05
N ASN A 11 -21.82 -19.18 24.06
CA ASN A 11 -20.56 -18.43 24.02
C ASN A 11 -19.95 -18.17 25.41
N LYS A 12 -20.58 -18.62 26.50
CA LYS A 12 -20.15 -18.39 27.89
C LYS A 12 -19.87 -16.91 28.21
N LEU A 13 -20.66 -16.00 27.63
CA LEU A 13 -20.47 -14.56 27.78
C LEU A 13 -21.72 -13.92 28.40
N SER A 14 -21.55 -13.02 29.36
CA SER A 14 -22.64 -12.13 29.77
C SER A 14 -22.90 -11.09 28.68
N PHE A 15 -24.12 -10.53 28.64
CA PHE A 15 -24.44 -9.43 27.72
C PHE A 15 -23.49 -8.22 27.89
N LYS A 16 -23.05 -7.96 29.12
CA LYS A 16 -22.10 -6.87 29.43
C LYS A 16 -20.72 -7.13 28.82
N GLU A 17 -20.23 -8.37 28.92
CA GLU A 17 -18.95 -8.78 28.33
C GLU A 17 -19.04 -8.78 26.80
N TRP A 18 -20.09 -9.36 26.23
CA TRP A 18 -20.33 -9.31 24.78
C TRP A 18 -20.38 -7.86 24.27
N LYS A 19 -21.13 -6.97 24.95
CA LYS A 19 -21.25 -5.56 24.54
C LYS A 19 -19.90 -4.86 24.58
N LYS A 20 -19.10 -5.12 25.63
CA LYS A 20 -17.74 -4.58 25.76
C LYS A 20 -16.83 -5.10 24.64
N GLU A 21 -16.84 -6.39 24.36
CA GLU A 21 -16.05 -7.00 23.28
C GLU A 21 -16.47 -6.46 21.91
N TRP A 22 -17.77 -6.38 21.65
CA TRP A 22 -18.33 -5.88 20.40
C TRP A 22 -17.99 -4.39 20.18
N GLN A 23 -18.12 -3.56 21.22
CA GLN A 23 -17.71 -2.16 21.17
C GLN A 23 -16.21 -2.03 20.97
N ASN A 24 -15.40 -2.82 21.67
CA ASN A 24 -13.95 -2.80 21.53
C ASN A 24 -13.49 -3.16 20.13
N ALA A 25 -14.12 -4.16 19.49
CA ALA A 25 -13.84 -4.55 18.13
C ALA A 25 -14.34 -3.52 17.11
N ARG A 26 -15.51 -2.90 17.33
CA ARG A 26 -16.07 -1.91 16.43
C ARG A 26 -15.33 -0.57 16.48
N SER A 27 -14.88 -0.15 17.66
CA SER A 27 -14.08 1.06 17.88
C SER A 27 -12.58 0.79 17.78
N ALA A 28 -12.18 -0.38 17.22
CA ALA A 28 -10.78 -0.73 17.05
C ALA A 28 -10.11 0.03 15.90
N GLN A 29 -10.82 0.81 15.09
CA GLN A 29 -10.20 1.59 14.03
C GLN A 29 -10.97 2.88 13.74
N PHE A 30 -10.25 3.89 13.25
CA PHE A 30 -10.84 5.11 12.70
C PHE A 30 -9.97 5.64 11.57
N THR A 31 -10.58 6.37 10.65
CA THR A 31 -9.94 6.83 9.41
C THR A 31 -10.18 8.32 9.21
N PHE A 32 -9.11 9.04 8.90
CA PHE A 32 -9.13 10.41 8.39
C PHE A 32 -8.92 10.36 6.88
N VAL A 33 -10.02 10.52 6.14
CA VAL A 33 -10.02 10.43 4.67
C VAL A 33 -9.32 11.66 4.09
N GLY A 34 -8.32 11.44 3.26
CA GLY A 34 -7.60 12.53 2.61
C GLY A 34 -8.40 13.18 1.49
N SER A 35 -8.11 14.46 1.22
CA SER A 35 -8.62 15.27 0.13
C SER A 35 -7.48 15.89 -0.68
N LYS A 36 -7.68 16.05 -1.99
CA LYS A 36 -6.75 16.75 -2.90
C LYS A 36 -6.88 18.27 -2.82
N ASP A 37 -7.94 18.74 -2.17
CA ASP A 37 -8.25 20.16 -2.00
C ASP A 37 -7.72 20.72 -0.67
N GLU A 38 -7.10 19.88 0.16
CA GLU A 38 -6.63 20.24 1.50
C GLU A 38 -5.11 20.20 1.61
N THR A 39 -4.55 21.20 2.30
CA THR A 39 -3.10 21.24 2.58
C THR A 39 -2.74 20.05 3.49
N PHE A 40 -1.64 19.36 3.18
CA PHE A 40 -1.23 18.11 3.83
C PHE A 40 -2.26 16.98 3.76
N GLY A 41 -3.19 17.04 2.79
CA GLY A 41 -4.11 15.97 2.48
C GLY A 41 -5.28 15.81 3.45
N ASN A 42 -5.23 16.27 4.71
CA ASN A 42 -6.38 16.24 5.62
C ASN A 42 -6.22 17.26 6.77
N GLN A 43 -7.13 18.23 6.91
CA GLN A 43 -7.04 19.26 7.95
C GLN A 43 -7.34 18.77 9.38
N THR A 44 -8.01 17.63 9.52
CA THR A 44 -8.30 17.00 10.81
C THR A 44 -7.14 16.12 11.27
N CYS A 45 -6.34 15.59 10.36
CA CYS A 45 -5.15 14.78 10.61
C CYS A 45 -4.07 15.09 9.58
N THR A 46 -3.23 16.08 9.85
CA THR A 46 -2.16 16.48 8.93
C THR A 46 -0.88 15.70 9.22
N TYR A 47 -0.16 15.30 8.18
CA TYR A 47 1.20 14.74 8.29
C TYR A 47 2.18 15.72 7.62
N ASP A 48 2.97 16.42 8.43
CA ASP A 48 3.81 17.52 7.96
C ASP A 48 5.17 17.06 7.38
N LEU A 49 5.93 18.02 6.87
CA LEU A 49 7.26 17.78 6.27
C LEU A 49 8.33 17.34 7.29
N GLU A 50 8.10 17.61 8.58
CA GLU A 50 8.98 17.20 9.68
C GLU A 50 8.57 15.84 10.26
N ASN A 51 7.63 15.15 9.61
CA ASN A 51 7.09 13.88 10.04
C ASN A 51 6.30 13.92 11.35
N ASN A 52 5.68 15.04 11.68
CA ASN A 52 4.72 15.12 12.78
C ASN A 52 3.30 14.88 12.26
N ILE A 53 2.56 14.06 13.00
CA ILE A 53 1.12 13.87 12.77
C ILE A 53 0.36 14.68 13.79
N ARG A 54 -0.49 15.58 13.29
CA ARG A 54 -1.31 16.46 14.12
C ARG A 54 -2.77 16.13 13.92
N ILE A 55 -3.42 15.68 14.98
CA ILE A 55 -4.83 15.33 15.00
C ILE A 55 -5.59 16.43 15.74
N ARG A 56 -6.61 16.99 15.09
CA ARG A 56 -7.48 18.00 15.71
C ARG A 56 -8.39 17.35 16.75
N VAL A 57 -8.39 17.93 17.94
CA VAL A 57 -9.25 17.49 19.05
C VAL A 57 -10.63 18.11 18.89
N ASN A 58 -11.66 17.39 19.32
CA ASN A 58 -13.02 17.93 19.37
C ASN A 58 -13.06 19.09 20.38
N THR A 59 -13.73 20.19 20.03
CA THR A 59 -13.84 21.39 20.86
C THR A 59 -14.27 21.13 22.31
N LYS A 60 -15.09 20.10 22.56
CA LYS A 60 -15.51 19.73 23.92
C LYS A 60 -14.40 19.14 24.79
N GLU A 61 -13.32 18.66 24.18
CA GLU A 61 -12.21 17.96 24.83
C GLU A 61 -10.92 18.81 24.80
N GLU A 62 -10.97 20.03 24.24
CA GLU A 62 -9.81 20.92 24.10
C GLU A 62 -9.26 21.38 25.45
N GLU A 63 -10.09 21.48 26.50
CA GLU A 63 -9.62 21.84 27.85
C GLU A 63 -8.68 20.79 28.45
N VAL A 64 -8.85 19.52 28.06
CA VAL A 64 -8.10 18.38 28.62
C VAL A 64 -6.88 18.07 27.74
N TYR A 65 -7.06 18.02 26.42
CA TYR A 65 -6.02 17.54 25.49
C TYR A 65 -5.41 18.65 24.63
N GLY A 66 -5.87 19.89 24.81
CA GLY A 66 -5.52 21.00 23.93
C GLY A 66 -6.21 20.91 22.57
N LYS A 67 -5.89 21.85 21.68
CA LYS A 67 -6.50 21.91 20.34
C LYS A 67 -6.10 20.75 19.43
N HIS A 68 -4.91 20.21 19.64
CA HIS A 68 -4.33 19.19 18.78
C HIS A 68 -3.49 18.21 19.59
N ILE A 69 -3.58 16.94 19.21
CA ILE A 69 -2.66 15.89 19.63
C ILE A 69 -1.56 15.81 18.56
N VAL A 70 -0.29 15.83 18.98
CA VAL A 70 0.87 15.76 18.08
C VAL A 70 1.63 14.46 18.37
N LEU A 71 1.85 13.67 17.32
CA LEU A 71 2.73 12.51 17.31
C LEU A 71 3.99 12.90 16.54
N PRO A 72 5.11 13.17 17.23
CA PRO A 72 6.33 13.62 16.57
C PRO A 72 7.10 12.45 15.94
N ASN A 73 7.89 12.74 14.91
CA ASN A 73 8.85 11.82 14.30
C ASN A 73 8.25 10.48 13.85
N VAL A 74 7.04 10.49 13.29
CA VAL A 74 6.39 9.28 12.78
C VAL A 74 7.00 8.91 11.44
N THR A 75 7.57 7.71 11.34
CA THR A 75 8.17 7.20 10.11
C THR A 75 7.58 5.85 9.73
N PHE A 76 7.45 5.61 8.43
CA PHE A 76 6.95 4.37 7.87
C PHE A 76 8.12 3.53 7.34
N PRO A 77 8.30 2.28 7.80
CA PRO A 77 9.35 1.39 7.27
C PRO A 77 9.23 1.13 5.76
N TYR A 78 8.01 1.19 5.24
CA TYR A 78 7.69 1.01 3.83
C TYR A 78 6.85 2.19 3.33
N GLY A 79 7.14 2.68 2.12
CA GLY A 79 6.31 3.70 1.49
C GLY A 79 6.63 5.15 1.88
N GLN A 80 7.62 5.39 2.75
CA GLN A 80 7.94 6.74 3.25
C GLN A 80 8.21 7.73 2.13
N GLU A 81 9.02 7.34 1.13
CA GLU A 81 9.37 8.23 0.01
C GLU A 81 8.13 8.67 -0.78
N GLN A 82 7.17 7.77 -0.99
CA GLN A 82 5.91 8.08 -1.69
C GLN A 82 5.04 9.03 -0.87
N ILE A 83 5.00 8.84 0.44
CA ILE A 83 4.29 9.73 1.35
C ILE A 83 4.96 11.12 1.38
N ASP A 84 6.29 11.18 1.45
CA ASP A 84 7.03 12.45 1.46
C ASP A 84 6.82 13.25 0.17
N LYS A 85 6.84 12.58 -0.99
CA LYS A 85 6.50 13.20 -2.28
C LYS A 85 5.08 13.77 -2.29
N ALA A 86 4.14 13.11 -1.62
CA ALA A 86 2.74 13.53 -1.60
C ALA A 86 2.45 14.68 -0.64
N LYS A 87 3.28 14.89 0.38
CA LYS A 87 3.19 16.07 1.26
C LYS A 87 3.54 17.36 0.53
N VAL A 88 4.38 17.27 -0.50
CA VAL A 88 4.81 18.41 -1.29
C VAL A 88 3.80 18.67 -2.41
N PRO A 89 3.17 19.85 -2.47
CA PRO A 89 2.25 20.18 -3.56
C PRO A 89 3.00 20.35 -4.88
N THR A 90 2.36 19.96 -5.98
CA THR A 90 2.82 20.31 -7.33
C THR A 90 2.24 21.65 -7.76
N VAL A 91 3.04 22.46 -8.45
CA VAL A 91 2.60 23.77 -8.96
C VAL A 91 2.16 23.63 -10.41
N GLY A 92 0.94 24.07 -10.71
CA GLY A 92 0.46 24.26 -12.08
C GLY A 92 -0.10 25.66 -12.29
N TYR A 93 -0.73 25.86 -13.44
CA TYR A 93 -1.22 27.17 -13.87
C TYR A 93 -2.66 27.06 -14.36
N THR A 94 -3.52 28.00 -13.95
CA THR A 94 -4.89 28.06 -14.47
C THR A 94 -4.90 28.40 -15.96
N LYS A 95 -5.80 27.74 -16.72
CA LYS A 95 -6.10 28.14 -18.09
C LYS A 95 -6.69 29.56 -18.07
N GLY A 96 -5.98 30.53 -18.65
CA GLY A 96 -6.46 31.89 -18.90
C GLY A 96 -5.73 33.01 -18.17
N LYS A 97 -5.40 32.85 -16.88
CA LYS A 97 -4.76 33.94 -16.09
C LYS A 97 -3.31 33.68 -15.67
N GLY A 98 -2.76 32.49 -15.95
CA GLY A 98 -1.38 32.15 -15.58
C GLY A 98 -1.12 32.22 -14.08
N SER A 99 -2.17 32.21 -13.25
CA SER A 99 -2.03 32.22 -11.80
C SER A 99 -1.56 30.85 -11.35
N LYS A 100 -0.57 30.84 -10.46
CA LYS A 100 -0.04 29.61 -9.85
C LYS A 100 -1.13 28.96 -8.99
N VAL A 101 -1.29 27.66 -9.16
CA VAL A 101 -2.18 26.82 -8.34
C VAL A 101 -1.36 25.67 -7.78
N ASN A 102 -1.52 25.41 -6.49
CA ASN A 102 -0.95 24.25 -5.83
C ASN A 102 -1.94 23.09 -5.90
N TYR A 103 -1.48 21.94 -6.37
CA TYR A 103 -2.22 20.69 -6.39
C TYR A 103 -1.68 19.78 -5.29
N TYR A 104 -2.54 19.35 -4.39
CA TYR A 104 -2.19 18.45 -3.29
C TYR A 104 -2.59 17.01 -3.61
N ARG A 105 -1.98 16.06 -2.91
CA ARG A 105 -2.39 14.65 -2.93
C ARG A 105 -3.18 14.33 -1.68
N ALA A 106 -4.19 13.48 -1.83
CA ALA A 106 -4.94 12.97 -0.71
C ALA A 106 -4.06 12.04 0.14
N LEU A 107 -3.94 12.34 1.42
CA LEU A 107 -3.27 11.50 2.42
C LEU A 107 -4.34 10.99 3.38
N THR A 108 -4.66 9.70 3.28
CA THR A 108 -5.63 9.06 4.18
C THR A 108 -4.89 8.37 5.31
N CYS A 109 -5.12 8.81 6.55
CA CYS A 109 -4.52 8.21 7.74
C CYS A 109 -5.54 7.31 8.43
N LYS A 110 -5.19 6.05 8.65
CA LYS A 110 -6.03 5.06 9.33
C LYS A 110 -5.34 4.56 10.58
N PHE A 111 -5.98 4.78 11.72
CA PHE A 111 -5.53 4.27 13.02
C PHE A 111 -6.23 2.95 13.31
N ILE A 112 -5.46 1.93 13.65
CA ILE A 112 -5.93 0.59 13.94
C ILE A 112 -5.39 0.17 15.31
N ARG A 113 -6.27 -0.10 16.24
CA ARG A 113 -5.97 -0.68 17.54
C ARG A 113 -5.98 -2.19 17.42
N ASN A 114 -4.84 -2.82 17.65
CA ASN A 114 -4.70 -4.27 17.73
C ASN A 114 -3.85 -4.63 18.94
N ASN A 115 -4.27 -5.63 19.73
CA ASN A 115 -3.56 -6.09 20.94
C ASN A 115 -3.08 -4.95 21.86
N ASN A 116 -3.96 -3.99 22.16
CA ASN A 116 -3.69 -2.79 22.97
C ASN A 116 -2.62 -1.83 22.41
N GLN A 117 -2.19 -2.01 21.17
CA GLN A 117 -1.28 -1.10 20.46
C GLN A 117 -2.02 -0.39 19.33
N TRP A 118 -1.60 0.83 19.03
CA TRP A 118 -2.08 1.59 17.89
C TRP A 118 -1.10 1.48 16.73
N TYR A 119 -1.63 1.13 15.57
CA TYR A 119 -0.95 1.09 14.30
C TYR A 119 -1.50 2.22 13.44
N LEU A 120 -0.62 2.83 12.66
CA LEU A 120 -0.99 3.84 11.69
C LEU A 120 -0.69 3.33 10.30
N ASN A 121 -1.70 3.36 9.44
CA ASN A 121 -1.56 3.10 8.01
C ASN A 121 -1.88 4.38 7.25
N THR A 122 -1.00 4.79 6.35
CA THR A 122 -1.22 5.95 5.49
C THR A 122 -1.32 5.51 4.03
N THR A 123 -2.40 5.90 3.36
CA THR A 123 -2.63 5.61 1.94
C THR A 123 -2.46 6.89 1.13
N VAL A 124 -1.82 6.76 -0.03
CA VAL A 124 -1.53 7.86 -0.93
C VAL A 124 -1.63 7.44 -2.38
N ASP A 125 -1.99 8.38 -3.26
CA ASP A 125 -1.93 8.19 -4.70
C ASP A 125 -0.47 8.23 -5.18
N VAL A 126 -0.02 7.13 -5.78
CA VAL A 126 1.31 7.00 -6.39
C VAL A 126 1.14 7.14 -7.90
N ASP A 127 1.99 7.95 -8.53
CA ASP A 127 1.96 8.08 -9.99
C ASP A 127 2.40 6.76 -10.63
N ALA A 128 1.77 6.42 -11.76
CA ALA A 128 2.26 5.34 -12.58
C ALA A 128 3.71 5.64 -12.98
N SER A 129 4.60 4.67 -12.79
CA SER A 129 5.98 4.80 -13.25
C SER A 129 6.02 4.88 -14.77
N GLU A 130 6.96 5.67 -15.30
CA GLU A 130 7.18 5.75 -16.74
C GLU A 130 7.51 4.37 -17.32
N ILE A 131 6.97 4.09 -18.51
CA ILE A 131 7.29 2.87 -19.25
C ILE A 131 8.75 2.99 -19.71
N LYS A 132 9.63 2.18 -19.11
CA LYS A 132 11.06 2.14 -19.45
C LYS A 132 11.40 1.14 -20.56
N THR A 133 10.42 0.41 -21.06
CA THR A 133 10.62 -0.63 -22.07
C THR A 133 10.43 -0.08 -23.48
N ILE A 134 11.25 -0.57 -24.40
CA ILE A 134 11.23 -0.15 -25.81
C ILE A 134 10.47 -1.20 -26.61
N GLN A 135 9.32 -0.83 -27.16
CA GLN A 135 8.58 -1.69 -28.09
C GLN A 135 9.45 -2.01 -29.31
N GLY A 136 9.48 -3.28 -29.70
CA GLY A 136 10.29 -3.74 -30.84
C GLY A 136 11.77 -3.99 -30.52
N SER A 137 12.20 -3.99 -29.26
CA SER A 137 13.54 -4.42 -28.84
C SER A 137 13.68 -5.94 -28.60
N GLY A 138 12.55 -6.66 -28.58
CA GLY A 138 12.44 -8.04 -28.17
C GLY A 138 11.66 -8.18 -26.85
N TYR A 139 11.69 -9.37 -26.24
CA TYR A 139 10.90 -9.69 -25.05
C TYR A 139 11.71 -10.51 -24.05
N ILE A 140 11.28 -10.46 -22.79
CA ILE A 140 11.67 -11.40 -21.75
C ILE A 140 10.47 -12.25 -21.42
N GLY A 141 10.49 -13.52 -21.84
CA GLY A 141 9.49 -14.52 -21.48
C GLY A 141 9.75 -15.08 -20.09
N ILE A 142 8.71 -15.21 -19.29
CA ILE A 142 8.72 -15.89 -17.99
C ILE A 142 7.76 -17.09 -18.08
N ASP A 143 8.29 -18.26 -17.78
CA ASP A 143 7.54 -19.50 -17.60
C ASP A 143 7.61 -19.95 -16.14
N PHE A 144 6.44 -20.32 -15.59
CA PHE A 144 6.29 -20.69 -14.19
C PHE A 144 6.41 -22.21 -14.04
N ASN A 145 7.51 -22.63 -13.41
CA ASN A 145 7.74 -24.02 -13.05
C ASN A 145 7.68 -24.18 -11.53
N VAL A 146 7.53 -25.42 -11.07
CA VAL A 146 7.55 -25.75 -9.64
C VAL A 146 8.86 -25.26 -9.02
N ASN A 147 8.76 -24.33 -8.07
CA ASN A 147 9.88 -23.70 -7.36
C ASN A 147 10.91 -22.98 -8.24
N LEU A 148 10.54 -22.63 -9.48
CA LEU A 148 11.48 -22.06 -10.44
C LEU A 148 10.79 -21.16 -11.47
N LEU A 149 11.34 -19.97 -11.70
CA LEU A 149 11.00 -19.16 -12.87
C LEU A 149 12.01 -19.43 -13.97
N ALA A 150 11.55 -19.90 -15.13
CA ALA A 150 12.37 -20.01 -16.33
C ALA A 150 12.25 -18.71 -17.12
N VAL A 151 13.37 -18.01 -17.31
CA VAL A 151 13.40 -16.70 -17.94
C VAL A 151 14.18 -16.79 -19.25
N THR A 152 13.59 -16.29 -20.34
CA THR A 152 14.21 -16.31 -21.67
C THR A 152 14.13 -14.93 -22.32
N GLU A 153 15.27 -14.41 -22.76
CA GLU A 153 15.37 -13.20 -23.56
C GLU A 153 15.41 -13.55 -25.06
N VAL A 154 14.57 -12.85 -25.83
CA VAL A 154 14.58 -12.89 -27.30
C VAL A 154 14.83 -11.51 -27.88
N ASP A 155 15.32 -11.47 -29.12
CA ASP A 155 15.43 -10.23 -29.89
C ASP A 155 14.09 -9.83 -30.53
N ARG A 156 14.10 -8.75 -31.32
CA ARG A 156 12.92 -8.23 -32.02
C ARG A 156 12.34 -9.15 -33.10
N PHE A 157 13.08 -10.16 -33.52
CA PHE A 157 12.69 -11.16 -34.52
C PHE A 157 12.27 -12.48 -33.87
N GLY A 158 12.32 -12.57 -32.54
CA GLY A 158 12.04 -13.80 -31.80
C GLY A 158 13.23 -14.76 -31.74
N ASN A 159 14.43 -14.34 -32.14
CA ASN A 159 15.62 -15.17 -31.98
C ASN A 159 16.03 -15.22 -30.52
N TYR A 160 16.42 -16.41 -30.08
CA TYR A 160 16.99 -16.64 -28.76
C TYR A 160 18.25 -15.80 -28.52
N LEU A 161 18.35 -15.18 -27.33
CA LEU A 161 19.56 -14.49 -26.89
C LEU A 161 20.15 -15.09 -25.61
N HIS A 162 19.33 -15.32 -24.60
CA HIS A 162 19.80 -15.77 -23.29
C HIS A 162 18.67 -16.40 -22.48
N SER A 163 18.99 -17.37 -21.62
CA SER A 163 18.06 -17.85 -20.58
C SER A 163 18.77 -18.08 -19.27
N PHE A 164 18.01 -17.93 -18.19
CA PHE A 164 18.44 -18.24 -16.84
C PHE A 164 17.24 -18.67 -16.01
N GLN A 165 17.52 -19.17 -14.82
CA GLN A 165 16.52 -19.66 -13.89
C GLN A 165 16.59 -18.88 -12.59
N VAL A 166 15.43 -18.56 -12.01
CA VAL A 166 15.34 -17.90 -10.70
C VAL A 166 14.56 -18.82 -9.76
N PRO A 167 15.22 -19.43 -8.76
CA PRO A 167 14.54 -20.32 -7.82
C PRO A 167 13.62 -19.53 -6.88
N PHE A 168 12.51 -20.15 -6.50
CA PHE A 168 11.63 -19.67 -5.43
C PHE A 168 11.05 -20.85 -4.65
N HIS A 169 10.46 -20.59 -3.49
CA HIS A 169 9.89 -21.62 -2.62
C HIS A 169 8.37 -21.53 -2.64
N ALA A 170 7.69 -22.55 -3.16
CA ALA A 170 6.23 -22.63 -3.23
C ALA A 170 5.63 -23.67 -2.28
N TYR A 171 6.41 -24.70 -1.91
CA TYR A 171 5.94 -25.86 -1.13
C TYR A 171 6.63 -25.95 0.23
N HIS A 172 5.96 -26.60 1.18
CA HIS A 172 6.44 -26.82 2.55
C HIS A 172 6.76 -25.52 3.33
N VAL A 173 6.15 -24.41 2.91
CA VAL A 173 6.25 -23.09 3.54
C VAL A 173 4.85 -22.52 3.73
N SER A 174 4.71 -21.50 4.58
CA SER A 174 3.42 -20.79 4.70
C SER A 174 3.09 -20.01 3.42
N SER A 175 1.83 -19.63 3.24
CA SER A 175 1.41 -18.81 2.10
C SER A 175 2.18 -17.49 2.03
N GLU A 176 2.40 -16.84 3.18
CA GLU A 176 3.16 -15.59 3.27
C GLU A 176 4.62 -15.79 2.87
N GLN A 177 5.23 -16.89 3.29
CA GLN A 177 6.60 -17.24 2.93
C GLN A 177 6.72 -17.53 1.42
N ALA A 178 5.73 -18.22 0.84
CA ALA A 178 5.68 -18.48 -0.60
C ALA A 178 5.54 -17.18 -1.41
N GLU A 179 4.62 -16.30 -1.01
CA GLU A 179 4.44 -14.98 -1.63
C GLU A 179 5.70 -14.12 -1.56
N GLN A 180 6.37 -14.09 -0.40
CA GLN A 180 7.62 -13.36 -0.23
C GLN A 180 8.74 -13.93 -1.11
N SER A 181 8.87 -15.25 -1.15
CA SER A 181 9.88 -15.96 -1.95
C SER A 181 9.68 -15.71 -3.45
N LEU A 182 8.44 -15.80 -3.92
CA LEU A 182 8.07 -15.48 -5.30
C LEU A 182 8.30 -14.00 -5.63
N SER A 183 7.94 -13.09 -4.72
CA SER A 183 8.17 -11.65 -4.89
C SER A 183 9.65 -11.32 -5.06
N GLN A 184 10.52 -11.98 -4.29
CA GLN A 184 11.97 -11.82 -4.41
C GLN A 184 12.48 -12.36 -5.76
N ALA A 185 11.97 -13.50 -6.23
CA ALA A 185 12.34 -14.05 -7.53
C ALA A 185 11.89 -13.12 -8.69
N LEU A 186 10.64 -12.64 -8.66
CA LEU A 186 10.12 -11.69 -9.65
C LEU A 186 10.93 -10.39 -9.68
N LYS A 187 11.40 -9.90 -8.52
CA LYS A 187 12.27 -8.71 -8.44
C LYS A 187 13.54 -8.88 -9.28
N VAL A 188 14.19 -10.04 -9.22
CA VAL A 188 15.38 -10.35 -10.03
C VAL A 188 15.06 -10.26 -11.53
N VAL A 189 13.90 -10.80 -11.94
CA VAL A 189 13.47 -10.76 -13.35
C VAL A 189 13.15 -9.32 -13.80
N MET A 190 12.48 -8.54 -12.94
CA MET A 190 12.16 -7.14 -13.21
C MET A 190 13.43 -6.28 -13.34
N GLU A 191 14.43 -6.48 -12.48
CA GLU A 191 15.72 -5.79 -12.58
C GLU A 191 16.45 -6.14 -13.88
N TYR A 192 16.41 -7.42 -14.28
CA TYR A 192 16.94 -7.85 -15.56
C TYR A 192 16.22 -7.19 -16.74
N ALA A 193 14.88 -7.15 -16.72
CA ALA A 193 14.08 -6.53 -17.75
C ALA A 193 14.30 -5.03 -17.89
N LEU A 194 14.44 -4.33 -16.76
CA LEU A 194 14.80 -2.92 -16.74
C LEU A 194 16.19 -2.68 -17.32
N LYS A 195 17.18 -3.52 -16.99
CA LYS A 195 18.54 -3.43 -17.55
C LYS A 195 18.55 -3.62 -19.07
N LYS A 196 17.71 -4.53 -19.59
CA LYS A 196 17.57 -4.81 -21.02
C LYS A 196 16.62 -3.85 -21.74
N GLN A 197 15.85 -3.06 -20.99
CA GLN A 197 14.77 -2.21 -21.50
C GLN A 197 13.75 -2.99 -22.34
N LYS A 198 13.53 -4.26 -22.00
CA LYS A 198 12.63 -5.15 -22.74
C LYS A 198 11.33 -5.39 -21.97
N PRO A 199 10.18 -5.41 -22.65
CA PRO A 199 8.92 -5.84 -22.05
C PRO A 199 8.98 -7.29 -21.58
N ILE A 200 8.20 -7.61 -20.56
CA ILE A 200 8.01 -8.96 -20.06
C ILE A 200 6.76 -9.56 -20.71
N SER A 201 6.86 -10.82 -21.13
CA SER A 201 5.75 -11.67 -21.54
C SER A 201 5.64 -12.83 -20.55
N TYR A 202 4.42 -13.17 -20.16
CA TYR A 202 4.13 -14.26 -19.25
C TYR A 202 2.83 -14.93 -19.66
N GLU A 203 2.62 -16.16 -19.21
CA GLU A 203 1.42 -16.91 -19.54
C GLU A 203 0.17 -16.36 -18.86
N ASN A 204 -0.92 -16.25 -19.62
CA ASN A 204 -2.22 -15.93 -19.05
C ASN A 204 -2.88 -17.21 -18.51
N LEU A 205 -2.54 -17.57 -17.27
CA LEU A 205 -3.07 -18.76 -16.61
C LEU A 205 -4.49 -18.50 -16.10
N ASP A 206 -5.49 -19.05 -16.79
CA ASP A 206 -6.87 -19.09 -16.33
C ASP A 206 -7.17 -20.42 -15.64
N PHE A 207 -7.32 -20.39 -14.32
CA PHE A 207 -7.58 -21.56 -13.49
C PHE A 207 -9.08 -21.89 -13.33
N HIS A 208 -9.98 -21.15 -14.01
CA HIS A 208 -11.43 -21.37 -13.92
C HIS A 208 -11.95 -22.52 -14.78
N LYS A 209 -11.13 -23.12 -15.65
CA LYS A 209 -11.48 -24.33 -16.39
C LYS A 209 -10.93 -25.56 -15.67
N LYS A 210 -11.73 -26.10 -14.76
CA LYS A 210 -11.69 -27.51 -14.35
C LYS A 210 -13.08 -28.10 -14.51
#